data_AF-A0A5J6L6T1-F1
#
_entry.id   AF-A0A5J6L6T1-F1
#
_cell.length_a   1.000
_cell.length_b   1.000
_cell.length_c   1.000
_cell.angle_alpha   90.00
_cell.angle_beta   90.00
_cell.angle_gamma   90.00
#
_symmetry.space_group_name_H-M   'P 1'
#
loop_
_entity.id
_entity.type
_entity.pdbx_description
1 polymer ?
#
loop_
_entity_poly.entity_id
_entity_poly.type
_entity_poly.pdbx_seq_one_letter_code
_entity_poly.pdbx_strand_id
1 'polypeptide(L)' 'MLSIGTIVMTVEDAGYPQHYPPRLHLDLYADDQAAEIRRLLDLGAREVEWDGYPADADWIVLEDTEGNRFCVVDTSDRAA' A
#
# COMPACT_ATOMS: atom_id res chain seq x y z
N MET A 1 -3.16 -2.71 -23.99
CA MET A 1 -3.88 -1.57 -23.37
C MET A 1 -3.62 -1.69 -21.89
N LEU A 2 -2.71 -0.87 -21.35
CA LEU A 2 -2.47 -0.82 -19.90
C LEU A 2 -3.54 0.10 -19.32
N SER A 3 -4.59 -0.47 -18.73
CA SER A 3 -5.57 0.31 -17.99
C SER A 3 -4.88 0.75 -16.70
N ILE A 4 -4.52 2.02 -16.61
CA ILE A 4 -4.07 2.61 -15.35
C ILE A 4 -5.34 2.73 -14.52
N GLY A 5 -5.55 1.79 -13.59
CA GLY A 5 -6.62 1.91 -12.59
C GLY A 5 -6.49 3.23 -11.85
N THR A 6 -7.61 3.79 -11.39
CA THR A 6 -7.59 5.03 -10.62
C THR A 6 -6.90 4.77 -9.29
N ILE A 7 -5.62 5.17 -9.17
CA ILE A 7 -4.92 5.14 -7.89
C ILE A 7 -5.45 6.31 -7.06
N VAL A 8 -6.19 6.01 -6.00
CA VAL A 8 -6.50 6.97 -4.95
C VAL A 8 -5.36 6.89 -3.94
N MET A 9 -4.78 8.04 -3.59
CA MET A 9 -3.71 8.14 -2.60
C MET A 9 -4.27 8.83 -1.36
N THR A 10 -4.17 8.18 -0.21
CA THR A 10 -4.54 8.78 1.08
C THR A 10 -3.32 8.88 1.98
N VAL A 11 -3.26 9.97 2.73
CA VAL A 11 -2.18 10.32 3.66
C VAL A 11 -2.79 10.52 5.03
N GLU A 12 -2.38 9.71 6.00
CA GLU A 12 -2.88 9.77 7.38
C GLU A 12 -1.76 9.86 8.44
N ASP A 13 -2.11 10.40 9.61
CA ASP A 13 -1.23 10.45 10.79
C ASP A 13 -1.35 9.14 11.57
N ALA A 14 -0.25 8.40 11.67
CA ALA A 14 -0.21 7.06 12.27
C ALA A 14 -0.40 7.02 13.80
N GLY A 15 -0.61 8.17 14.48
CA GLY A 15 -1.06 8.23 15.87
C GLY A 15 -0.04 7.85 16.97
N TYR A 16 1.23 7.66 16.62
CA TYR A 16 2.32 7.43 17.59
C TYR A 16 2.97 8.76 18.04
N PRO A 17 3.57 8.84 19.25
CA PRO A 17 4.31 10.03 19.69
C PRO A 17 5.34 10.43 18.62
N GLN A 18 5.19 11.65 18.13
CA GLN A 18 5.86 12.15 16.94
C GLN A 18 7.38 12.24 17.16
N HIS A 19 8.15 11.34 16.53
CA HIS A 19 9.56 11.59 16.23
C HIS A 19 9.62 12.35 14.90
N TYR A 20 10.37 13.44 14.83
CA TYR A 20 10.57 14.16 13.57
C TYR A 20 11.59 13.41 12.69
N PRO A 21 11.31 13.20 11.39
CA PRO A 21 10.11 13.62 10.64
C PRO A 21 8.88 12.73 10.88
N PRO A 22 7.65 13.28 10.74
CA PRO A 22 6.39 12.57 11.02
C PRO A 22 6.31 11.26 10.23
N ARG A 23 5.79 10.21 10.87
CA ARG A 23 5.57 8.90 10.23
C ARG A 23 4.34 9.00 9.33
N LEU A 24 4.57 9.25 8.05
CA LEU A 24 3.55 9.24 7.01
C LEU A 24 3.09 7.81 6.73
N HIS A 25 1.78 7.57 6.75
CA HIS A 25 1.18 6.36 6.19
C HIS A 25 0.61 6.67 4.80
N LEU A 26 0.94 5.81 3.84
CA LEU A 26 0.56 5.96 2.44
C LEU A 26 -0.21 4.72 2.01
N ASP A 27 -1.43 4.93 1.50
CA ASP A 27 -2.26 3.87 0.95
C ASP A 27 -2.49 4.07 -0.55
N LEU A 28 -2.30 2.99 -1.31
CA LEU A 28 -2.67 2.87 -2.71
C LEU A 28 -3.85 1.91 -2.83
N TYR A 29 -4.98 2.42 -3.30
CA TYR A 29 -6.19 1.62 -3.49
C TYR A 29 -6.22 1.05 -4.91
N ALA A 30 -6.48 -0.26 -5.05
CA ALA A 30 -6.46 -0.95 -6.33
C ALA A 30 -7.60 -1.98 -6.46
N ASP A 31 -8.30 -1.94 -7.60
CA ASP A 31 -9.36 -2.90 -7.93
C ASP A 31 -8.81 -4.31 -8.30
N ASP A 32 -7.53 -4.39 -8.67
CA ASP A 32 -6.77 -5.63 -8.85
C ASP A 32 -5.44 -5.49 -8.07
N GLN A 33 -5.50 -5.79 -6.78
CA GLN A 33 -4.36 -5.67 -5.86
C GLN A 33 -3.16 -6.50 -6.35
N ALA A 34 -3.40 -7.71 -6.86
CA ALA A 34 -2.33 -8.60 -7.31
C ALA A 34 -1.61 -8.07 -8.57
N ALA A 35 -2.34 -7.47 -9.51
CA ALA A 35 -1.73 -6.84 -10.67
C ALA A 35 -0.93 -5.59 -10.27
N GLU A 36 -1.43 -4.79 -9.33
CA GLU A 36 -0.74 -3.58 -8.89
C GLU A 36 0.51 -3.90 -8.08
N ILE A 37 0.47 -4.87 -7.16
CA ILE A 37 1.66 -5.37 -6.46
C ILE A 37 2.72 -5.80 -7.47
N ARG A 38 2.35 -6.61 -8.48
CA ARG A 38 3.29 -7.07 -9.51
C ARG A 38 3.94 -5.90 -10.24
N ARG A 39 3.15 -4.90 -10.63
CA ARG A 39 3.66 -3.68 -11.29
C ARG A 39 4.65 -2.93 -10.42
N LEU A 40 4.38 -2.81 -9.11
CA LEU A 40 5.24 -2.11 -8.17
C LEU A 40 6.54 -2.88 -7.89
N LEU A 41 6.47 -4.21 -7.79
CA LEU A 41 7.65 -5.06 -7.69
C LEU A 41 8.55 -4.94 -8.94
N ASP A 42 7.95 -4.92 -10.14
CA ASP A 42 8.69 -4.69 -11.40
C ASP A 42 9.36 -3.31 -11.45
N LEU A 43 8.84 -2.32 -10.71
CA LEU A 43 9.43 -0.99 -10.56
C LEU A 43 10.50 -0.90 -9.45
N GLY A 44 10.76 -1.99 -8.72
CA GLY A 44 11.79 -2.08 -7.69
C GLY A 44 11.29 -1.96 -6.26
N ALA A 45 9.98 -1.94 -6.02
CA ALA A 45 9.44 -2.13 -4.68
C ALA A 45 9.69 -3.56 -4.19
N ARG A 46 9.59 -3.77 -2.88
CA ARG A 46 9.66 -5.10 -2.27
C ARG A 46 8.56 -5.30 -1.25
N GLU A 47 8.10 -6.54 -1.13
CA GLU A 47 7.16 -6.93 -0.09
C GLU A 47 7.83 -6.89 1.28
N VAL A 48 7.11 -6.38 2.29
CA VAL A 48 7.56 -6.35 3.67
C VAL A 48 6.91 -7.51 4.41
N GLU A 49 7.75 -8.42 4.91
CA GLU A 49 7.30 -9.48 5.81
C GLU A 49 6.85 -8.84 7.13
N TRP A 50 5.57 -9.01 7.47
CA TRP A 50 4.99 -8.45 8.69
C TRP A 50 4.05 -9.47 9.32
N ASP A 51 4.35 -9.89 10.56
CA ASP A 51 3.54 -10.88 11.27
C ASP A 51 2.29 -10.29 11.96
N GLY A 52 2.08 -8.97 11.83
CA GLY A 52 1.04 -8.23 12.55
C GLY A 52 -0.28 -8.06 11.80
N TYR A 53 -0.47 -8.75 10.67
CA TYR A 53 -1.70 -8.62 9.89
C TYR A 53 -2.92 -9.13 10.70
N PRO A 54 -4.00 -8.35 10.77
CA PRO A 54 -5.31 -8.86 11.15
C PRO A 54 -5.75 -10.01 10.22
N ALA A 55 -6.63 -10.88 10.72
CA ALA A 55 -7.11 -12.02 9.93
C ALA A 55 -7.93 -11.61 8.69
N ASP A 56 -8.48 -10.39 8.72
CA ASP A 56 -9.32 -9.76 7.71
C ASP A 56 -8.62 -8.60 6.99
N ALA A 57 -7.28 -8.56 7.02
CA ALA A 57 -6.52 -7.50 6.35
C ALA A 57 -6.77 -7.52 4.83
N ASP A 58 -7.19 -6.38 4.29
CA ASP A 58 -7.38 -6.14 2.85
C ASP A 58 -6.19 -5.42 2.21
N TRP A 59 -5.05 -5.34 2.90
CA TRP A 59 -3.85 -4.65 2.41
C TRP A 59 -2.58 -5.50 2.51
N ILE A 60 -1.63 -5.20 1.62
CA ILE A 60 -0.26 -5.70 1.65
C ILE A 60 0.72 -4.54 1.78
N VAL A 61 1.71 -4.66 2.67
CA VAL A 61 2.73 -3.62 2.86
C VAL A 61 3.90 -3.84 1.91
N LEU A 62 4.21 -2.81 1.12
CA LEU A 62 5.41 -2.74 0.28
C LEU A 62 6.37 -1.67 0.79
N GLU A 63 7.63 -1.79 0.40
CA GLU A 63 8.68 -0.80 0.62
C GLU A 63 9.31 -0.41 -0.72
N ASP A 64 9.39 0.90 -1.00
CA ASP A 64 10.01 1.40 -2.22
C ASP A 64 11.55 1.32 -2.18
N THR A 65 12.20 1.81 -3.24
CA THR A 65 13.66 1.82 -3.38
C THR A 65 14.36 2.78 -2.41
N GLU A 66 13.64 3.73 -1.83
CA GLU A 66 14.15 4.71 -0.86
C GLU A 66 13.92 4.26 0.59
N GLY A 67 13.19 3.18 0.80
CA GLY A 67 12.87 2.63 2.11
C GLY A 67 11.54 3.11 2.68
N ASN A 68 10.72 3.82 1.90
CA ASN A 68 9.40 4.27 2.34
C ASN A 68 8.41 3.11 2.27
N ARG A 69 7.63 2.93 3.34
CA ARG A 69 6.61 1.88 3.44
C ARG A 69 5.23 2.43 3.11
N PHE A 70 4.46 1.63 2.40
CA PHE A 70 3.09 1.97 2.00
C PHE A 70 2.25 0.71 1.84
N CYS A 71 0.94 0.85 1.95
CA CYS A 71 -0.01 -0.24 1.81
C CYS A 71 -0.61 -0.23 0.40
N VAL A 72 -0.83 -1.42 -0.16
CA VAL A 72 -1.68 -1.61 -1.34
C VAL A 72 -2.97 -2.26 -0.86
N VAL A 73 -4.08 -1.53 -0.92
CA VAL A 73 -5.39 -1.92 -0.39
C VAL A 73 -6.27 -2.45 -1.52
N ASP A 74 -6.90 -3.60 -1.30
CA ASP A 74 -7.86 -4.20 -2.23
C ASP A 74 -9.22 -3.47 -2.17
N THR A 75 -9.71 -2.99 -3.31
CA THR A 75 -11.03 -2.36 -3.42
C THR A 75 -12.05 -3.18 -4.19
N SER A 76 -11.73 -4.41 -4.59
CA SER A 76 -12.59 -5.27 -5.39
C SER A 76 -13.96 -5.53 -4.74
N ASP A 77 -14.00 -5.65 -3.41
CA ASP A 77 -15.24 -5.85 -2.64
C ASP A 77 -16.03 -4.55 -2.38
N ARG A 78 -15.42 -3.38 -2.60
CA ARG A 78 -16.00 -2.05 -2.31
C ARG A 78 -16.60 -1.38 -3.55
N ALA A 79 -16.32 -1.92 -4.74
CA ALA A 79 -16.84 -1.45 -6.03
C ALA A 79 -18.25 -1.99 -6.38
N ALA A 80 -18.92 -2.69 -5.45
CA ALA A 80 -20.27 -3.24 -5.61
C ALA A 80 -21.40 -2.28 -5.18
#